data_AF-A0A1M7HXH6-F1
#
_entry.id   AF-A0A1M7HXH6-F1
#
_cell.length_a   1.000
_cell.length_b   1.000
_cell.length_c   1.000
_cell.angle_alpha   90.00
_cell.angle_beta   90.00
_cell.angle_gamma   90.00
#
_symmetry.space_group_name_H-M   'P 1'
#
loop_
_entity.id
_entity.type
_entity.pdbx_description
1 polymer ?
#
loop_
_entity_poly.entity_id
_entity_poly.type
_entity_poly.pdbx_seq_one_letter_code
_entity_poly.pdbx_strand_id
1 'polypeptide(L)'
;MKRLSRGMLFFLITVILSGCSEDDFDGRTFKIIDSTNALEKKTEDTSEKERGELLSLTFDSGEVTIKSVENLRGEYTAVDDQLEITLMDHEGELLLIFSDLASSVEKNVKYQAEISTVDYSLERTEALAHLEFIAIHDQEGRMVFFEETED
;
A
#
# COMPACT_ATOMS: atom_id res chain seq x y z
N MET A 1 -12.44 18.36 -51.51
CA MET A 1 -12.36 16.93 -51.91
C MET A 1 -11.00 16.37 -51.52
N LYS A 2 -11.04 15.37 -50.63
CA LYS A 2 -10.08 14.32 -50.28
C LYS A 2 -8.66 14.36 -50.89
N ARG A 3 -7.64 14.39 -50.03
CA ARG A 3 -6.49 13.48 -50.08
C ARG A 3 -6.08 13.07 -48.65
N LEU A 4 -6.55 11.91 -48.24
CA LEU A 4 -6.08 11.16 -47.07
C LEU A 4 -4.67 10.66 -47.38
N SER A 5 -3.68 11.08 -46.59
CA SER A 5 -2.33 10.52 -46.63
C SER A 5 -2.24 9.37 -45.64
N ARG A 6 -1.76 8.23 -46.16
CA ARG A 6 -1.52 6.96 -45.48
C ARG A 6 -0.26 7.09 -44.62
N GLY A 7 -0.42 7.10 -43.30
CA GLY A 7 0.66 6.88 -42.34
C GLY A 7 0.52 5.49 -41.74
N MET A 8 1.47 4.63 -42.08
CA MET A 8 1.55 3.22 -41.75
C MET A 8 1.96 3.02 -40.29
N LEU A 9 1.11 2.33 -39.53
CA LEU A 9 1.37 1.36 -38.46
C LEU A 9 2.80 1.34 -37.87
N PHE A 10 2.95 1.80 -36.63
CA PHE A 10 3.92 1.22 -35.70
C PHE A 10 3.12 0.47 -34.63
N PHE A 11 3.20 -0.85 -34.71
CA PHE A 11 2.83 -1.76 -33.63
C PHE A 11 3.71 -1.45 -32.42
N LEU A 12 3.17 -0.75 -31.43
CA LEU A 12 3.69 -0.83 -30.07
C LEU A 12 2.92 -1.97 -29.40
N ILE A 13 3.40 -3.19 -29.67
CA ILE A 13 3.10 -4.33 -28.84
C ILE A 13 3.88 -4.06 -27.56
N THR A 14 3.22 -3.48 -26.55
CA THR A 14 3.70 -3.57 -25.18
C THR A 14 3.68 -5.05 -24.85
N VAL A 15 4.85 -5.66 -24.92
CA VAL A 15 5.07 -7.03 -24.48
C VAL A 15 4.87 -6.99 -22.96
N ILE A 16 3.66 -7.28 -22.52
CA ILE A 16 3.39 -7.59 -21.12
C ILE A 16 3.96 -9.00 -20.90
N LEU A 17 5.29 -9.08 -20.82
CA LEU A 17 5.99 -10.18 -20.16
C LEU A 17 5.88 -9.91 -18.65
N SER A 18 4.66 -9.93 -18.12
CA SER A 18 4.47 -10.19 -16.71
C SER A 18 4.78 -11.66 -16.54
N GLY A 19 6.04 -11.96 -16.18
CA GLY A 19 6.30 -13.21 -15.48
C GLY A 19 5.27 -13.31 -14.36
N CYS A 20 4.57 -14.43 -14.28
CA CYS A 20 3.70 -14.74 -13.16
C CYS A 20 4.59 -14.89 -11.90
N SER A 21 5.07 -13.79 -11.33
CA SER A 21 5.14 -13.74 -9.87
C SER A 21 3.69 -13.65 -9.44
N GLU A 22 3.18 -14.70 -8.82
CA GLU A 22 1.92 -14.57 -8.07
C GLU A 22 2.16 -13.48 -7.05
N ASP A 23 1.51 -12.33 -7.28
CA ASP A 23 1.49 -11.25 -6.33
C ASP A 23 0.78 -11.77 -5.08
N ASP A 24 1.50 -11.81 -3.97
CA ASP A 24 1.04 -12.42 -2.72
C ASP A 24 -0.01 -11.55 -2.00
N PHE A 25 -0.30 -10.35 -2.53
CA PHE A 25 -1.30 -9.43 -2.02
C PHE A 25 -2.66 -9.56 -2.70
N ASP A 26 -2.69 -10.01 -3.96
CA ASP A 26 -3.91 -9.98 -4.78
C ASP A 26 -5.09 -10.71 -4.13
N GLY A 27 -6.23 -10.02 -4.03
CA GLY A 27 -7.47 -10.52 -3.42
C GLY A 27 -7.45 -10.60 -1.89
N ARG A 28 -6.46 -10.00 -1.21
CA ARG A 28 -6.30 -10.08 0.25
C ARG A 28 -6.43 -8.71 0.92
N THR A 29 -6.81 -8.74 2.20
CA THR A 29 -6.89 -7.55 3.04
C THR A 29 -5.88 -7.65 4.17
N PHE A 30 -5.14 -6.57 4.41
CA PHE A 30 -4.15 -6.48 5.47
C PHE A 30 -4.40 -5.27 6.37
N LYS A 31 -4.14 -5.46 7.66
CA LYS A 31 -3.93 -4.36 8.60
C LYS A 31 -2.44 -4.11 8.77
N ILE A 32 -2.03 -2.86 8.62
CA ILE A 32 -0.67 -2.43 8.89
C ILE A 32 -0.62 -1.92 10.32
N ILE A 33 0.26 -2.49 11.14
CA ILE A 33 0.33 -2.21 12.57
C ILE A 33 1.73 -1.75 12.93
N ASP A 34 1.84 -0.75 13.79
CA ASP A 34 3.12 -0.35 14.36
C ASP A 34 3.74 -1.50 15.19
N SER A 35 4.94 -1.94 14.80
CA SER A 35 5.63 -3.04 15.49
C SER A 35 6.00 -2.71 16.94
N THR A 36 6.21 -1.43 17.27
CA THR A 36 6.53 -0.99 18.65
C THR A 36 5.34 -1.18 19.57
N ASN A 37 4.13 -0.83 19.10
CA ASN A 37 2.89 -1.02 19.83
C ASN A 37 2.43 -2.49 19.85
N ALA A 38 2.79 -3.28 18.85
CA ALA A 38 2.48 -4.70 18.79
C ALA A 38 3.21 -5.52 19.88
N LEU A 39 4.45 -5.13 20.23
CA LEU A 39 5.26 -5.83 21.24
C LEU A 39 4.84 -5.50 22.68
N GLU A 40 4.42 -4.27 22.98
CA GLU A 40 4.06 -3.85 24.34
C GLU A 40 2.72 -4.43 24.83
N LYS A 41 1.76 -4.67 23.91
CA LYS A 41 0.39 -5.09 24.25
C LYS A 41 0.19 -6.61 24.38
N LYS A 42 1.25 -7.43 24.32
CA LYS A 42 1.19 -8.88 24.57
C LYS A 42 0.95 -9.24 26.06
N THR A 43 0.89 -8.23 26.93
CA THR A 43 0.84 -8.38 28.39
C THR A 43 -0.54 -8.14 29.01
N GLU A 44 -1.50 -7.54 28.31
CA GLU A 44 -2.84 -7.27 28.85
C GLU A 44 -3.96 -7.49 27.84
N ASP A 45 -4.98 -8.22 28.30
CA ASP A 45 -6.21 -8.71 27.67
C ASP A 45 -7.12 -7.55 27.17
N THR A 46 -6.60 -6.74 26.25
CA THR A 46 -7.31 -5.60 25.67
C THR A 46 -7.90 -6.01 24.33
N SER A 47 -9.18 -5.75 24.15
CA SER A 47 -9.97 -6.08 22.96
C SER A 47 -9.23 -5.79 21.65
N GLU A 48 -9.40 -6.67 20.65
CA GLU A 48 -8.79 -6.65 19.30
C GLU A 48 -8.92 -5.33 18.52
N LYS A 49 -9.68 -4.35 19.03
CA LYS A 49 -10.00 -3.07 18.40
C LYS A 49 -8.97 -1.95 18.57
N GLU A 50 -7.91 -2.15 19.36
CA GLU A 50 -6.90 -1.10 19.57
C GLU A 50 -5.46 -1.64 19.52
N ARG A 51 -5.17 -2.53 18.56
CA ARG A 51 -3.79 -2.64 18.06
C ARG A 51 -3.49 -1.31 17.36
N GLY A 52 -2.27 -0.79 17.45
CA GLY A 52 -1.87 0.48 16.83
C GLY A 52 -1.87 0.41 15.30
N GLU A 53 -3.05 0.16 14.73
CA GLU A 53 -3.35 0.03 13.31
C GLU A 53 -3.11 1.38 12.65
N LEU A 54 -2.20 1.38 11.68
CA LEU A 54 -1.86 2.53 10.87
C LEU A 54 -2.81 2.62 9.66
N LEU A 55 -3.02 1.49 8.99
CA LEU A 55 -3.81 1.37 7.76
C LEU A 55 -4.55 0.04 7.71
N SER A 56 -5.68 0.04 6.99
CA SER A 56 -6.30 -1.19 6.48
C SER A 56 -6.37 -1.10 4.96
N LEU A 57 -5.71 -2.05 4.30
CA LEU A 57 -5.49 -2.09 2.86
C LEU A 57 -6.15 -3.34 2.27
N THR A 58 -6.98 -3.17 1.25
CA THR A 58 -7.53 -4.28 0.45
C THR A 58 -6.95 -4.20 -0.95
N PHE A 59 -6.35 -5.29 -1.40
CA PHE A 59 -5.67 -5.39 -2.70
C PHE A 59 -6.53 -6.21 -3.66
N ASP A 60 -6.74 -5.69 -4.87
CA ASP A 60 -7.50 -6.36 -5.93
C ASP A 60 -6.97 -5.94 -7.30
N SER A 61 -6.40 -6.89 -8.03
CA SER A 61 -6.03 -6.78 -9.44
C SER A 61 -5.14 -5.56 -9.79
N GLY A 62 -4.17 -5.24 -8.93
CA GLY A 62 -3.28 -4.07 -9.08
C GLY A 62 -3.83 -2.76 -8.48
N GLU A 63 -5.06 -2.74 -7.98
CA GLU A 63 -5.64 -1.63 -7.23
C GLU A 63 -5.55 -1.90 -5.71
N VAL A 64 -5.39 -0.84 -4.92
CA VAL A 64 -5.45 -0.90 -3.46
C VAL A 64 -6.50 0.07 -2.94
N THR A 65 -7.31 -0.38 -1.99
CA THR A 65 -8.31 0.44 -1.30
C THR A 65 -7.95 0.57 0.17
N ILE A 66 -7.91 1.81 0.68
CA ILE A 66 -7.68 2.11 2.09
C ILE A 66 -9.02 2.23 2.81
N LYS A 67 -9.38 1.23 3.61
CA LYS A 67 -10.66 1.21 4.33
C LYS A 67 -10.71 2.22 5.48
N SER A 68 -9.57 2.57 6.07
CA SER A 68 -9.49 3.48 7.22
C SER A 68 -9.78 4.95 6.87
N VAL A 69 -9.65 5.35 5.60
CA VAL A 69 -9.87 6.74 5.15
C VAL A 69 -10.72 6.73 3.89
N GLU A 70 -12.01 6.99 4.05
CA GLU A 70 -12.97 7.31 2.97
C GLU A 70 -12.97 6.36 1.74
N ASN A 71 -12.52 5.10 1.91
CA ASN A 71 -12.31 4.13 0.82
C ASN A 71 -11.45 4.71 -0.31
N LEU A 72 -10.40 5.43 0.04
CA LEU A 72 -9.47 6.00 -0.92
C LEU A 72 -8.82 4.88 -1.74
N ARG A 73 -8.71 5.10 -3.05
CA ARG A 73 -8.19 4.10 -3.99
C ARG A 73 -6.85 4.56 -4.54
N GLY A 74 -6.01 3.59 -4.86
CA GLY A 74 -4.75 3.81 -5.52
C GLY A 74 -4.32 2.58 -6.30
N GLU A 75 -3.11 2.66 -6.82
CA GLU A 75 -2.44 1.56 -7.49
C GLU A 75 -1.38 0.99 -6.53
N TYR A 76 -1.13 -0.31 -6.64
CA TYR A 76 -0.01 -0.93 -5.93
C TYR A 76 0.84 -1.74 -6.88
N THR A 77 2.10 -1.92 -6.49
CA THR A 77 3.04 -2.79 -7.18
C THR A 77 3.88 -3.51 -6.13
N ALA A 78 3.81 -4.83 -6.14
CA ALA A 78 4.66 -5.69 -5.32
C ALA A 78 5.74 -6.34 -6.21
N VAL A 79 7.00 -6.06 -5.92
CA VAL A 79 8.14 -6.64 -6.64
C VAL A 79 9.21 -7.02 -5.62
N ASP A 80 9.64 -8.28 -5.67
CA ASP A 80 10.59 -8.87 -4.72
C ASP A 80 10.14 -8.63 -3.27
N ASP A 81 11.00 -8.04 -2.43
CA ASP A 81 10.72 -7.76 -1.01
C ASP A 81 10.20 -6.33 -0.79
N GLN A 82 9.57 -5.73 -1.81
CA GLN A 82 9.09 -4.34 -1.77
C GLN A 82 7.62 -4.23 -2.21
N LEU A 83 6.86 -3.42 -1.47
CA LEU A 83 5.50 -3.01 -1.81
C LEU A 83 5.44 -1.50 -1.97
N GLU A 84 5.11 -1.05 -3.17
CA GLU A 84 4.84 0.36 -3.49
C GLU A 84 3.33 0.58 -3.61
N ILE A 85 2.84 1.65 -2.99
CA ILE A 85 1.45 2.09 -3.06
C ILE A 85 1.41 3.56 -3.43
N THR A 86 0.74 3.87 -4.53
CA THR A 86 0.50 5.23 -4.98
C THR A 86 -0.97 5.55 -4.84
N LEU A 87 -1.28 6.52 -4.00
CA LEU A 87 -2.62 7.06 -3.80
C LEU A 87 -2.72 8.42 -4.47
N MET A 88 -3.78 8.63 -5.24
CA MET A 88 -4.02 9.90 -5.91
C MET A 88 -5.45 10.36 -5.66
N ASP A 89 -5.60 11.63 -5.34
CA ASP A 89 -6.89 12.31 -5.39
C ASP A 89 -6.84 13.52 -6.35
N HIS A 90 -7.86 14.36 -6.30
CA HIS A 90 -7.95 15.53 -7.18
C HIS A 90 -7.03 16.69 -6.76
N GLU A 91 -6.36 16.60 -5.60
CA GLU A 91 -5.57 17.66 -4.98
C GLU A 91 -4.11 17.26 -4.68
N GLY A 92 -3.76 15.97 -4.78
CA GLY A 92 -2.40 15.50 -4.56
C GLY A 92 -2.16 14.01 -4.78
N GLU A 93 -0.92 13.64 -4.46
CA GLU A 93 -0.38 12.28 -4.55
C GLU A 93 0.33 11.93 -3.24
N LEU A 94 0.13 10.69 -2.78
CA LEU A 94 0.87 10.07 -1.68
C LEU A 94 1.51 8.78 -2.18
N LEU A 95 2.82 8.68 -2.06
CA LEU A 95 3.60 7.47 -2.31
C LEU A 95 4.04 6.86 -0.99
N LEU A 96 3.68 5.60 -0.78
CA LEU A 96 4.10 4.78 0.35
C LEU A 96 4.95 3.61 -0.17
N ILE A 97 6.14 3.46 0.37
CA ILE A 97 7.01 2.32 0.07
C ILE A 97 7.30 1.55 1.35
N PHE A 98 7.02 0.26 1.30
CA PHE A 98 7.41 -0.72 2.32
C PHE A 98 8.54 -1.59 1.75
N SER A 99 9.70 -1.58 2.39
CA SER A 99 10.85 -2.40 2.03
C SER A 99 11.06 -3.55 3.00
N ASP A 100 11.95 -4.47 2.64
CA ASP A 100 12.35 -5.62 3.45
C ASP A 100 11.15 -6.47 3.91
N LEU A 101 10.18 -6.63 3.00
CA LEU A 101 8.98 -7.42 3.23
C LEU A 101 9.36 -8.90 3.44
N ALA A 102 9.44 -9.31 4.69
CA ALA A 102 9.83 -10.65 5.09
C ALA A 102 8.66 -11.39 5.71
N SER A 103 8.50 -12.67 5.37
CA SER A 103 7.54 -13.54 6.06
C SER A 103 7.83 -13.57 7.56
N SER A 104 6.82 -13.30 8.37
CA SER A 104 6.97 -13.25 9.83
C SER A 104 6.80 -14.62 10.47
N VAL A 105 7.53 -14.86 11.57
CA VAL A 105 7.32 -16.02 12.45
C VAL A 105 6.31 -15.72 13.56
N GLU A 106 5.88 -14.47 13.68
CA GLU A 106 4.91 -14.05 14.68
C GLU A 106 3.51 -14.54 14.33
N LYS A 107 2.78 -14.98 15.34
CA LYS A 107 1.43 -15.51 15.16
C LYS A 107 0.50 -14.38 14.68
N ASN A 108 -0.25 -14.65 13.61
CA ASN A 108 -1.20 -13.74 12.94
C ASN A 108 -0.55 -12.57 12.16
N VAL A 109 0.78 -12.52 12.09
CA VAL A 109 1.50 -11.58 11.24
C VAL A 109 1.96 -12.35 10.01
N LYS A 110 1.56 -11.87 8.83
CA LYS A 110 2.01 -12.44 7.56
C LYS A 110 3.39 -11.92 7.20
N TYR A 111 3.55 -10.60 7.21
CA TYR A 111 4.82 -9.94 6.87
C TYR A 111 5.26 -8.95 7.94
N GLN A 112 6.57 -8.80 8.06
CA GLN A 112 7.22 -7.65 8.66
C GLN A 112 7.84 -6.82 7.53
N ALA A 113 7.76 -5.50 7.64
CA ALA A 113 8.38 -4.58 6.68
C ALA A 113 8.91 -3.33 7.37
N GLU A 114 9.73 -2.57 6.66
CA GLU A 114 10.14 -1.22 7.02
C GLU A 114 9.41 -0.21 6.13
N ILE A 115 8.89 0.88 6.70
CA ILE A 115 8.44 2.02 5.90
C ILE A 115 9.71 2.73 5.41
N SER A 116 9.99 2.67 4.10
CA SER A 116 11.23 3.23 3.53
C SER A 116 11.03 4.59 2.89
N THR A 117 9.82 4.91 2.43
CA THR A 117 9.50 6.20 1.82
C THR A 117 8.06 6.56 2.13
N VAL A 118 7.86 7.81 2.53
CA VAL A 118 6.56 8.48 2.55
C VAL A 118 6.75 9.81 1.83
N ASP A 119 6.36 9.87 0.56
CA ASP A 119 6.40 11.13 -0.21
C ASP A 119 5.00 11.68 -0.39
N TYR A 120 4.83 12.95 -0.03
CA TYR A 120 3.53 13.60 0.05
C TYR A 120 3.57 14.98 -0.60
N SER A 121 2.85 15.12 -1.70
CA SER A 121 2.72 16.38 -2.43
C SER A 121 1.25 16.81 -2.45
N LEU A 122 0.88 17.71 -1.53
CA LEU A 122 -0.43 18.37 -1.55
C LEU A 122 -0.38 19.79 -2.06
N GLU A 123 -1.43 20.17 -2.79
CA GLU A 123 -1.77 21.57 -3.02
C GLU A 123 -2.74 22.15 -1.96
N ARG A 124 -3.55 21.34 -1.24
CA ARG A 124 -4.25 21.64 0.04
C ARG A 124 -5.10 20.46 0.56
N THR A 125 -5.67 20.67 1.75
CA THR A 125 -6.38 19.76 2.67
C THR A 125 -7.67 19.13 2.13
N GLU A 126 -7.65 17.82 1.84
CA GLU A 126 -8.77 16.88 1.99
C GLU A 126 -8.28 15.42 1.88
N ALA A 127 -9.17 14.42 2.09
CA ALA A 127 -9.03 12.96 2.14
C ALA A 127 -7.64 12.36 2.46
N LEU A 128 -6.63 12.55 1.59
CA LEU A 128 -5.24 12.21 1.88
C LEU A 128 -4.71 12.89 3.16
N ALA A 129 -5.21 14.09 3.50
CA ALA A 129 -4.89 14.77 4.75
C ALA A 129 -5.42 14.05 6.00
N HIS A 130 -6.27 13.03 5.91
CA HIS A 130 -6.59 12.16 7.04
C HIS A 130 -5.58 11.00 7.20
N LEU A 131 -4.79 10.72 6.16
CA LEU A 131 -3.61 9.84 6.22
C LEU A 131 -2.37 10.59 6.77
N GLU A 132 -2.54 11.85 7.17
CA GLU A 132 -1.53 12.69 7.83
C GLU A 132 -0.81 11.95 8.96
N PHE A 133 -1.47 11.06 9.71
CA PHE A 133 -0.80 10.32 10.78
C PHE A 133 0.44 9.50 10.31
N ILE A 134 0.46 9.05 9.06
CA ILE A 134 1.61 8.36 8.44
C ILE A 134 2.58 9.38 7.83
N ALA A 135 2.07 10.49 7.29
CA ALA A 135 2.88 11.51 6.62
C ALA A 135 3.51 12.56 7.56
N ILE A 136 2.95 12.84 8.75
CA ILE A 136 3.37 13.94 9.64
C ILE A 136 4.63 13.57 10.46
N HIS A 137 4.93 12.29 10.64
CA HIS A 137 5.91 11.88 11.64
C HIS A 137 6.94 10.89 11.10
N ASP A 138 7.99 11.36 10.40
CA ASP A 138 9.28 10.68 10.20
C ASP A 138 9.20 9.14 10.36
N GLN A 139 8.38 8.51 9.51
CA GLN A 139 8.08 7.08 9.59
C GLN A 139 9.10 6.27 8.80
N GLU A 140 9.96 6.93 8.03
CA GLU A 140 11.08 6.28 7.35
C GLU A 140 11.94 5.55 8.38
N GLY A 141 12.24 4.27 8.12
CA GLY A 141 12.91 3.39 9.08
C GLY A 141 11.99 2.72 10.10
N ARG A 142 10.68 2.99 10.11
CA ARG A 142 9.76 2.36 11.06
C ARG A 142 9.41 0.95 10.62
N MET A 143 9.62 0.01 11.53
CA MET A 143 9.15 -1.37 11.35
C MET A 143 7.64 -1.48 11.57
N VAL A 144 6.96 -2.18 10.67
CA VAL A 144 5.52 -2.45 10.70
C VAL A 144 5.21 -3.93 10.47
N PHE A 145 4.02 -4.33 10.89
CA PHE A 145 3.49 -5.68 10.68
C PHE A 145 2.26 -5.66 9.79
N PHE A 146 2.21 -6.61 8.85
CA PHE A 146 1.07 -6.89 8.00
C PHE A 146 0.32 -8.07 8.61
N GLU A 147 -0.82 -7.80 9.24
CA GLU A 147 -1.74 -8.83 9.71
C GLU A 147 -2.82 -9.06 8.65
N GLU A 148 -2.86 -10.27 8.09
CA GLU A 148 -3.90 -10.66 7.13
C GLU A 148 -5.24 -10.78 7.86
N THR A 149 -6.28 -10.16 7.31
CA THR A 149 -7.64 -10.25 7.85
C THR A 149 -8.53 -11.01 6.88
N GLU A 150 -9.28 -11.96 7.41
CA GLU A 150 -10.40 -12.56 6.69
C GLU A 150 -11.54 -11.50 6.65
N ASP A 151 -11.89 -11.01 5.46
CA ASP A 151 -13.10 -10.19 5.25
C ASP A 151 -14.38 -11.01 5.49
#